data_AF-A0A1I6EUC0-F1
#
_entry.id   AF-A0A1I6EUC0-F1
#
_cell.length_a   1.000
_cell.length_b   1.000
_cell.length_c   1.000
_cell.angle_alpha   90.00
_cell.angle_beta   90.00
_cell.angle_gamma   90.00
#
_symmetry.space_group_name_H-M   'P 1'
#
loop_
_entity.id
_entity.type
_entity.pdbx_description
1 polymer ?
#
loop_
_entity_poly.entity_id
_entity_poly.type
_entity_poly.pdbx_seq_one_letter_code
_entity_poly.pdbx_strand_id
1 'polypeptide(L)'
;MFGDFLPRVKRRIVSVLLAIGCVATLPACASNEDKFVAELKAAGFSNPGEPSTETAKKAKKVGKRTIKSSEKTIEVMVRVKGCDLEFAKTSGQSGYWLDELHVDGQEPDWPGYPENLKRDQVVSLLADKSAKPDGFTKCYKPNEA
;
A
#
# COMPACT_ATOMS: atom_id res chain seq x y z
N MET A 1 16.18 -75.23 22.47
CA MET A 1 15.78 -75.25 23.90
C MET A 1 15.85 -73.83 24.41
N PHE A 2 14.76 -73.36 25.03
CA PHE A 2 14.58 -72.29 26.02
C PHE A 2 15.62 -71.14 26.04
N GLY A 3 15.29 -69.87 26.01
CA GLY A 3 14.08 -69.19 26.41
C GLY A 3 14.40 -67.70 26.60
N ASP A 4 13.34 -66.95 26.80
CA ASP A 4 13.20 -65.50 26.94
C ASP A 4 14.24 -64.78 27.83
N PHE A 5 14.48 -63.49 27.56
CA PHE A 5 14.26 -62.38 28.50
C PHE A 5 14.71 -61.04 27.87
N LEU A 6 13.75 -60.29 27.32
CA LEU A 6 13.75 -58.83 27.37
C LEU A 6 13.33 -58.39 28.80
N PRO A 7 13.41 -57.11 29.25
CA PRO A 7 13.93 -55.88 28.63
C PRO A 7 14.78 -54.98 29.58
N ARG A 8 15.48 -53.97 29.06
CA ARG A 8 15.47 -52.63 29.72
C ARG A 8 15.76 -51.50 28.75
N VAL A 9 14.70 -50.75 28.48
CA VAL A 9 14.66 -49.46 27.77
C VAL A 9 15.67 -48.47 28.37
N LYS A 10 16.49 -47.83 27.53
CA LYS A 10 16.98 -46.47 27.82
C LYS A 10 17.28 -45.68 26.54
N ARG A 11 16.35 -44.75 26.28
CA ARG A 11 16.47 -43.45 25.59
C ARG A 11 16.97 -43.46 24.14
N ARG A 12 15.97 -43.38 23.26
CA ARG A 12 16.03 -42.75 21.94
C ARG A 12 16.73 -41.39 22.05
N ILE A 13 17.80 -41.20 21.28
CA ILE A 13 18.26 -39.87 20.86
C ILE A 13 18.20 -39.91 19.34
N VAL A 14 17.06 -39.48 18.83
CA VAL A 14 16.83 -39.24 17.41
C VAL A 14 17.47 -37.89 17.12
N SER A 15 18.66 -37.91 16.53
CA SER A 15 19.33 -36.71 16.05
C SER A 15 18.69 -36.26 14.74
N VAL A 16 17.58 -35.52 14.82
CA VAL A 16 17.10 -34.69 13.71
C VAL A 16 18.05 -33.50 13.64
N LEU A 17 19.06 -33.61 12.79
CA LEU A 17 19.86 -32.45 12.34
C LEU A 17 18.95 -31.58 11.48
N LEU A 18 18.31 -30.64 12.17
CA LEU A 18 17.54 -29.55 11.63
C LEU A 18 18.52 -28.57 10.96
N ALA A 19 18.85 -28.80 9.69
CA ALA A 19 19.49 -27.79 8.86
C ALA A 19 18.42 -26.73 8.48
N ILE A 20 18.01 -25.91 9.46
CA ILE A 20 17.38 -24.63 9.16
C ILE A 20 18.50 -23.77 8.61
N GLY A 21 18.62 -23.75 7.29
CA GLY A 21 19.36 -22.71 6.61
C GLY A 21 18.81 -21.37 7.10
N CYS A 22 19.63 -20.64 7.83
CA CYS A 22 19.41 -19.22 8.07
C CYS A 22 19.45 -18.53 6.71
N VAL A 23 18.33 -18.53 5.99
CA VAL A 23 18.03 -17.45 5.07
C VAL A 23 17.88 -16.25 5.97
N ALA A 24 18.99 -15.57 6.22
CA ALA A 24 18.98 -14.20 6.66
C ALA A 24 18.27 -13.43 5.53
N THR A 25 16.93 -13.40 5.58
CA THR A 25 16.19 -12.32 4.95
C THR A 25 16.68 -11.09 5.69
N LEU A 26 17.73 -10.45 5.16
CA LEU A 26 17.93 -9.04 5.38
C LEU A 26 16.53 -8.46 5.19
N PRO A 27 15.90 -7.82 6.20
CA PRO A 27 14.78 -6.98 5.90
C PRO A 27 15.40 -5.96 4.95
N ALA A 28 15.21 -6.15 3.65
CA ALA A 28 15.42 -5.10 2.70
C ALA A 28 14.68 -3.93 3.32
N CYS A 29 15.41 -2.86 3.64
CA CYS A 29 14.79 -1.63 4.10
C CYS A 29 13.95 -1.14 2.93
N ALA A 30 12.74 -1.71 2.78
CA ALA A 30 11.82 -1.37 1.72
C ALA A 30 11.63 0.14 1.85
N SER A 31 11.85 0.84 0.75
CA SER A 31 11.66 2.27 0.69
C SER A 31 10.22 2.60 1.10
N ASN A 32 9.96 3.83 1.52
CA ASN A 32 8.59 4.18 1.92
C ASN A 32 7.64 4.08 0.72
N GLU A 33 8.19 4.26 -0.48
CA GLU A 33 7.59 4.06 -1.79
C GLU A 33 7.19 2.59 -2.00
N ASP A 34 8.12 1.64 -1.84
CA ASP A 34 7.84 0.21 -1.97
C ASP A 34 6.78 -0.27 -0.96
N LYS A 35 6.88 0.24 0.28
CA LYS A 35 5.90 -0.06 1.33
C LYS A 35 4.51 0.47 0.97
N PHE A 36 4.45 1.64 0.34
CA PHE A 36 3.18 2.21 -0.08
C PHE A 36 2.55 1.42 -1.23
N VAL A 37 3.33 1.04 -2.25
CA VAL A 37 2.87 0.14 -3.31
C VAL A 37 2.38 -1.20 -2.73
N ALA A 38 3.10 -1.76 -1.75
CA ALA A 38 2.69 -2.98 -1.06
C ALA A 38 1.39 -2.81 -0.26
N GLU A 39 1.19 -1.65 0.39
CA GLU A 39 -0.05 -1.32 1.11
C GLU A 39 -1.24 -1.23 0.15
N LEU A 40 -1.08 -0.61 -1.02
CA LEU A 40 -2.12 -0.56 -2.06
C LEU A 40 -2.46 -1.96 -2.60
N LYS A 41 -1.44 -2.80 -2.83
CA LYS A 41 -1.66 -4.21 -3.20
C LYS A 41 -2.37 -5.00 -2.10
N ALA A 42 -2.03 -4.76 -0.84
CA ALA A 42 -2.68 -5.41 0.31
C ALA A 42 -4.12 -4.93 0.51
N ALA A 43 -4.41 -3.66 0.19
CA ALA A 43 -5.78 -3.16 0.06
C ALA A 43 -6.52 -3.80 -1.11
N GLY A 44 -5.79 -4.49 -2.01
CA GLY A 44 -6.26 -5.34 -3.10
C GLY A 44 -6.33 -4.64 -4.47
N PHE A 45 -5.64 -3.52 -4.64
CA PHE A 45 -5.43 -2.95 -5.96
C PHE A 45 -4.46 -3.85 -6.73
N SER A 46 -4.83 -4.27 -7.93
CA SER A 46 -4.10 -5.28 -8.70
C SER A 46 -2.80 -4.75 -9.29
N ASN A 47 -2.82 -3.53 -9.83
CA ASN A 47 -1.70 -2.95 -10.59
C ASN A 47 -1.40 -1.49 -10.20
N PRO A 48 -0.91 -1.20 -8.98
CA PRO A 48 -0.37 0.12 -8.69
C PRO A 48 0.84 0.40 -9.59
N GLY A 49 0.92 1.62 -10.11
CA GLY A 49 2.00 2.11 -10.96
C GLY A 49 3.26 2.43 -10.18
N GLU A 50 4.19 3.12 -10.85
CA GLU A 50 5.42 3.57 -10.22
C GLU A 50 5.13 4.73 -9.25
N PRO A 51 5.75 4.74 -8.06
CA PRO A 51 5.58 5.82 -7.10
C PRO A 51 6.33 7.09 -7.52
N SER A 52 5.66 8.24 -7.44
CA SER A 52 6.25 9.58 -7.48
C SER A 52 6.37 10.17 -6.08
N THR A 53 7.14 11.24 -5.94
CA THR A 53 7.29 11.90 -4.64
C THR A 53 7.38 13.40 -4.75
N GLU A 54 6.52 14.10 -4.01
CA GLU A 54 6.59 15.54 -3.78
C GLU A 54 7.23 15.84 -2.42
N THR A 55 7.97 16.97 -2.30
CA THR A 55 8.59 17.39 -1.04
C THR A 55 8.25 18.83 -0.69
N ALA A 56 7.45 19.02 0.35
CA ALA A 56 7.11 20.32 0.91
C ALA A 56 8.05 20.70 2.06
N LYS A 57 8.70 21.87 1.97
CA LYS A 57 9.53 22.42 3.05
C LYS A 57 8.67 23.30 3.96
N LYS A 58 8.61 22.95 5.25
CA LYS A 58 7.89 23.72 6.28
C LYS A 58 8.90 24.33 7.27
N ALA A 59 8.60 25.53 7.76
CA ALA A 59 9.40 26.18 8.81
C ALA A 59 8.46 26.78 9.86
N LYS A 60 8.69 26.46 11.13
CA LYS A 60 7.90 26.95 12.26
C LYS A 60 8.80 27.64 13.27
N LYS A 61 8.45 28.86 13.67
CA LYS A 61 9.14 29.59 14.74
C LYS A 61 8.51 29.23 16.09
N VAL A 62 9.33 28.77 17.04
CA VAL A 62 8.92 28.45 18.42
C VAL A 62 9.84 29.22 19.36
N GLY A 63 9.30 30.30 19.95
CA GLY A 63 10.08 31.26 20.72
C GLY A 63 11.20 31.90 19.88
N LYS A 64 12.44 31.81 20.34
CA LYS A 64 13.64 32.29 19.60
C LYS A 64 14.20 31.26 18.59
N ARG A 65 13.64 30.06 18.52
CA ARG A 65 14.14 28.98 17.64
C ARG A 65 13.28 28.86 16.38
N THR A 66 13.92 28.58 15.25
CA THR A 66 13.24 28.20 14.01
C THR A 66 13.46 26.71 13.78
N ILE A 67 12.37 25.96 13.69
CA ILE A 67 12.37 24.53 13.37
C ILE A 67 12.08 24.41 11.88
N LYS A 68 12.98 23.79 11.13
CA LYS A 68 12.79 23.44 9.72
C LYS A 68 12.41 21.97 9.65
N SER A 69 11.38 21.64 8.89
CA SER A 69 10.95 20.27 8.61
C SER A 69 10.66 20.13 7.13
N SER A 70 10.81 18.92 6.60
CA SER A 70 10.34 18.56 5.27
C SER A 70 9.29 17.48 5.40
N GLU A 71 8.19 17.64 4.70
CA GLU A 71 7.16 16.63 4.53
C GLU A 71 7.30 16.06 3.12
N LYS A 72 7.32 14.74 3.00
CA LYS A 72 7.42 14.06 1.72
C LYS A 72 6.09 13.35 1.48
N THR A 73 5.41 13.70 0.41
CA THR A 73 4.25 12.97 -0.10
C THR A 73 4.74 11.95 -1.13
N ILE A 74 4.17 10.77 -1.10
CA ILE A 74 4.41 9.70 -2.07
C ILE A 74 3.08 9.51 -2.77
N GLU A 75 3.03 9.69 -4.09
CA GLU A 75 1.86 9.36 -4.88
C GLU A 75 2.08 8.08 -5.68
N VAL A 76 1.00 7.34 -5.93
CA VAL A 76 0.98 6.15 -6.77
C VAL A 76 -0.30 6.15 -7.58
N MET A 77 -0.16 6.06 -8.90
CA MET A 77 -1.29 5.87 -9.82
C MET A 77 -1.85 4.46 -9.72
N VAL A 78 -3.17 4.33 -9.63
CA VAL A 78 -3.88 3.05 -9.60
C VAL A 78 -5.04 3.11 -10.59
N ARG A 79 -5.07 2.17 -11.54
CA ARG A 79 -6.21 2.04 -12.45
C ARG A 79 -7.34 1.28 -11.78
N VAL A 80 -8.51 1.91 -11.67
CA VAL A 80 -9.73 1.33 -11.09
C VAL A 80 -10.87 1.49 -12.08
N LYS A 81 -11.43 0.37 -12.55
CA LYS A 81 -12.56 0.36 -13.50
C LYS A 81 -12.31 1.29 -14.70
N GLY A 82 -11.09 1.28 -15.24
CA GLY A 82 -10.71 2.06 -16.41
C GLY A 82 -10.33 3.52 -16.16
N CYS A 83 -10.59 4.09 -14.98
CA CYS A 83 -10.08 5.41 -14.59
C CYS A 83 -8.75 5.28 -13.84
N ASP A 84 -7.88 6.27 -14.04
CA ASP A 84 -6.60 6.34 -13.34
C ASP A 84 -6.78 7.22 -12.10
N LEU A 85 -6.41 6.73 -10.93
CA LEU A 85 -6.57 7.40 -9.65
C LEU A 85 -5.22 7.60 -8.99
N GLU A 86 -4.95 8.80 -8.52
CA GLU A 86 -3.75 9.07 -7.75
C GLU A 86 -4.04 8.84 -6.25
N PHE A 87 -3.30 7.92 -5.65
CA PHE A 87 -3.32 7.75 -4.21
C PHE A 87 -2.06 8.33 -3.60
N ALA A 88 -2.23 9.17 -2.58
CA ALA A 88 -1.15 9.83 -1.89
C ALA A 88 -0.96 9.32 -0.45
N LYS A 89 0.25 9.46 0.05
CA LYS A 89 0.63 9.13 1.41
C LYS A 89 1.78 9.99 1.90
N THR A 90 1.70 10.49 3.14
CA THR A 90 2.85 11.09 3.81
C THR A 90 3.87 10.02 4.20
N SER A 91 5.11 10.20 3.75
CA SER A 91 6.24 9.31 4.02
C SER A 91 6.44 9.09 5.52
N GLY A 92 6.51 7.82 5.94
CA GLY A 92 6.68 7.44 7.34
C GLY A 92 5.41 7.49 8.20
N GLN A 93 4.27 7.90 7.66
CA GLN A 93 2.98 7.83 8.34
C GLN A 93 2.19 6.57 7.95
N SER A 94 1.16 6.23 8.71
CA SER A 94 0.25 5.13 8.40
C SER A 94 -0.96 5.63 7.61
N GLY A 95 -1.44 4.80 6.68
CA GLY A 95 -2.58 5.13 5.84
C GLY A 95 -2.23 5.99 4.64
N TYR A 96 -3.15 6.01 3.69
CA TYR A 96 -3.08 6.72 2.40
C TYR A 96 -4.46 7.28 2.03
N TRP A 97 -4.55 8.12 1.02
CA TRP A 97 -5.83 8.61 0.54
C TRP A 97 -5.88 8.74 -0.97
N LEU A 98 -7.09 8.80 -1.50
CA LEU A 98 -7.34 9.30 -2.85
C LEU A 98 -7.06 10.81 -2.88
N ASP A 99 -6.10 11.19 -3.71
CA ASP A 99 -5.67 12.58 -3.92
C ASP A 99 -6.34 13.15 -5.17
N GLU A 100 -6.17 12.50 -6.33
CA GLU A 100 -6.69 12.97 -7.62
C GLU A 100 -7.40 11.86 -8.40
N LEU A 101 -8.37 12.25 -9.23
CA LEU A 101 -8.93 11.43 -10.32
C LEU A 101 -8.34 11.95 -11.62
N HIS A 102 -7.85 11.06 -12.47
CA HIS A 102 -7.44 11.41 -13.83
C HIS A 102 -8.42 10.83 -14.85
N VAL A 103 -9.02 11.73 -15.63
CA VAL A 103 -9.85 11.41 -16.79
C VAL A 103 -9.02 11.72 -18.04
N ASP A 104 -8.75 10.71 -18.86
CA ASP A 104 -7.91 10.84 -20.06
C ASP A 104 -6.52 11.45 -19.77
N GLY A 105 -5.96 11.17 -18.59
CA GLY A 105 -4.64 11.63 -18.17
C GLY A 105 -4.60 13.06 -17.62
N GLN A 106 -5.76 13.70 -17.41
CA GLN A 106 -5.87 15.03 -16.82
C GLN A 106 -6.74 14.99 -15.56
N GLU A 107 -6.37 15.76 -14.55
CA GLU A 107 -7.25 16.06 -13.41
C GLU A 107 -8.42 16.91 -13.92
N PRO A 108 -9.67 16.40 -13.87
CA PRO A 108 -10.82 17.17 -14.31
C PRO A 108 -11.28 18.11 -13.18
N ASP A 109 -11.93 19.22 -13.54
CA ASP A 109 -12.64 20.02 -12.54
C ASP A 109 -13.81 19.21 -11.97
N TRP A 110 -13.72 18.86 -10.69
CA TRP A 110 -14.77 18.17 -9.95
C TRP A 110 -15.15 18.97 -8.70
N PRO A 111 -16.14 19.87 -8.82
CA PRO A 111 -16.62 20.65 -7.69
C PRO A 111 -17.12 19.75 -6.55
N GLY A 112 -16.51 19.91 -5.37
CA GLY A 112 -16.85 19.12 -4.19
C GLY A 112 -16.31 17.68 -4.22
N TYR A 113 -15.24 17.43 -4.98
CA TYR A 113 -14.55 16.15 -4.97
C TYR A 113 -14.24 15.70 -3.54
N PRO A 114 -14.72 14.51 -3.13
CA PRO A 114 -14.39 13.98 -1.83
C PRO A 114 -12.97 13.42 -1.86
N GLU A 115 -12.01 14.23 -1.41
CA GLU A 115 -10.64 13.82 -1.15
C GLU A 115 -10.56 12.90 0.09
N ASN A 116 -9.38 12.37 0.36
CA ASN A 116 -9.08 11.66 1.60
C ASN A 116 -9.76 10.28 1.75
N LEU A 117 -10.15 9.66 0.64
CA LEU A 117 -10.88 8.39 0.62
C LEU A 117 -9.98 7.15 0.65
N LYS A 118 -10.47 6.08 1.30
CA LYS A 118 -9.91 4.73 1.24
C LYS A 118 -10.55 3.91 0.12
N ARG A 119 -9.93 2.77 -0.23
CA ARG A 119 -10.36 1.91 -1.35
C ARG A 119 -11.88 1.73 -1.44
N ASP A 120 -12.53 1.26 -0.40
CA ASP A 120 -13.96 0.92 -0.48
C ASP A 120 -14.83 2.17 -0.70
N GLN A 121 -14.40 3.31 -0.15
CA GLN A 121 -15.05 4.59 -0.37
C GLN A 121 -14.84 5.07 -1.80
N VAL A 122 -13.65 4.88 -2.37
CA VAL A 122 -13.38 5.16 -3.80
C VAL A 122 -14.27 4.29 -4.68
N VAL A 123 -14.30 2.97 -4.46
CA VAL A 123 -15.13 2.06 -5.25
C VAL A 123 -16.61 2.43 -5.15
N SER A 124 -17.07 2.80 -3.96
CA SER A 124 -18.43 3.30 -3.76
C SER A 124 -18.69 4.62 -4.48
N LEU A 125 -17.76 5.59 -4.37
CA LEU A 125 -17.86 6.89 -5.03
C LEU A 125 -17.98 6.72 -6.55
N LEU A 126 -17.13 5.88 -7.14
CA LEU A 126 -17.14 5.66 -8.59
C LEU A 126 -18.42 4.95 -9.06
N ALA A 127 -19.01 4.09 -8.22
CA ALA A 127 -20.19 3.31 -8.56
C ALA A 127 -21.54 3.99 -8.23
N ASP A 128 -21.54 5.01 -7.38
CA ASP A 128 -22.77 5.68 -6.95
C ASP A 128 -23.35 6.62 -8.03
N LYS A 129 -24.48 7.25 -7.68
CA LYS A 129 -25.19 8.21 -8.56
C LYS A 129 -24.83 9.67 -8.24
N SER A 130 -23.77 9.94 -7.48
CA SER A 130 -23.33 11.31 -7.22
C SER A 130 -22.83 11.97 -8.51
N ALA A 131 -22.87 13.30 -8.56
CA ALA A 131 -22.36 14.06 -9.71
C ALA A 131 -20.89 13.70 -9.97
N LYS A 132 -20.57 13.41 -11.23
CA LYS A 132 -19.25 13.03 -11.71
C LYS A 132 -18.71 14.13 -12.64
N PRO A 133 -17.39 14.29 -12.73
CA PRO A 133 -16.81 15.31 -13.58
C PRO A 133 -16.99 14.94 -15.05
N ASP A 134 -16.83 15.93 -15.91
CA ASP A 134 -16.92 15.73 -17.35
C ASP A 134 -15.91 14.68 -17.82
N GLY A 135 -16.36 13.81 -18.73
CA GLY A 135 -15.53 12.73 -19.27
C GLY A 135 -15.40 11.49 -18.36
N PHE A 136 -15.91 11.51 -17.13
CA PHE A 136 -15.86 10.34 -16.22
C PHE A 136 -16.37 9.05 -16.88
N THR A 137 -17.46 9.10 -17.64
CA THR A 137 -18.04 7.93 -18.32
C THR A 137 -17.17 7.38 -19.46
N LYS A 138 -16.16 8.13 -19.92
CA LYS A 138 -15.18 7.66 -20.91
C LYS A 138 -14.13 6.75 -20.27
N CYS A 139 -13.75 7.02 -19.02
CA CYS A 139 -12.81 6.18 -18.28
C CYS A 139 -13.53 5.09 -17.48
N TYR A 140 -14.66 5.41 -16.84
CA TYR A 140 -15.31 4.49 -15.90
C TYR A 140 -16.08 3.38 -16.61
N LYS A 141 -15.55 2.17 -16.47
CA LYS A 141 -16.05 0.94 -17.05
C LYS A 141 -16.27 -0.06 -15.92
N PRO A 142 -17.49 -0.11 -15.33
CA PRO A 142 -17.76 -0.90 -14.13
C PRO A 142 -17.51 -2.41 -14.30
N ASN A 143 -17.52 -2.88 -15.54
CA ASN A 143 -17.30 -4.28 -15.90
C ASN A 143 -15.82 -4.62 -16.19
N GLU A 144 -14.91 -3.65 -16.20
CA GLU A 144 -13.47 -3.92 -16.28
C GLU A 144 -12.91 -4.30 -14.90
N ALA A 145 -11.85 -5.11 -14.88
CA ALA A 145 -11.20 -5.60 -13.66
C ALA A 145 -10.09 -4.65 -13.19
#